data_AF-A0A934KG61-F1
#
_entry.id   AF-A0A934KG61-F1
#
_cell.length_a   1.000
_cell.length_b   1.000
_cell.length_c   1.000
_cell.angle_alpha   90.00
_cell.angle_beta   90.00
_cell.angle_gamma   90.00
#
_symmetry.space_group_name_H-M   'P 1'
#
loop_
_entity.id
_entity.type
_entity.pdbx_description
1 polymer ?
#
loop_
_entity_poly.entity_id
_entity_poly.type
_entity_poly.pdbx_seq_one_letter_code
_entity_poly.pdbx_strand_id
1 'polypeptide(L)'
;MRPGHLACPNNCPEGRFEALNAPMFVDRSGRYSGHDSSRATYVCAVCQSVAVDVAAAAREMQRRGDERVVTLTCPACGMRLLPPEDDPLASLIECPACETRFGVEEGTAHLHGEPGGEDAAPH
;
A
#
# COMPACT_ATOMS: atom_id res chain seq x y z
N MET A 1 -9.69 -15.11 -9.64
CA MET A 1 -8.57 -14.62 -10.49
C MET A 1 -7.50 -15.70 -10.56
N ARG A 2 -6.91 -16.00 -11.73
CA ARG A 2 -5.74 -16.91 -11.79
C ARG A 2 -4.48 -16.18 -11.30
N PRO A 3 -3.50 -16.88 -10.69
CA PRO A 3 -2.26 -16.23 -10.26
C PRO A 3 -1.51 -15.62 -11.43
N GLY A 4 -1.01 -14.40 -11.26
CA GLY A 4 -0.22 -13.71 -12.28
C GLY A 4 1.27 -14.01 -12.20
N HIS A 5 1.82 -14.08 -10.98
CA HIS A 5 3.22 -14.41 -10.74
C HIS A 5 3.41 -14.87 -9.29
N LEU A 6 3.57 -16.18 -9.07
CA LEU A 6 3.78 -16.75 -7.74
C LEU A 6 5.26 -16.67 -7.34
N ALA A 7 5.52 -16.16 -6.14
CA ALA A 7 6.84 -16.12 -5.52
C ALA A 7 6.83 -16.80 -4.15
N CYS A 8 7.90 -17.53 -3.84
CA CYS A 8 8.13 -18.06 -2.50
C CYS A 8 8.74 -16.95 -1.63
N PRO A 9 8.16 -16.60 -0.47
CA PRO A 9 8.70 -15.54 0.40
C PRO A 9 10.09 -15.89 0.97
N ASN A 10 10.44 -17.18 1.05
CA ASN A 10 11.76 -17.65 1.48
C ASN A 10 12.75 -17.79 0.31
N ASN A 11 12.39 -17.35 -0.89
CA ASN A 11 13.24 -17.34 -2.08
C ASN A 11 13.81 -18.71 -2.48
N CYS A 12 13.02 -19.79 -2.32
CA CYS A 12 13.38 -21.11 -2.83
C CYS A 12 13.51 -21.08 -4.36
N PRO A 13 14.62 -21.55 -4.96
CA PRO A 13 14.94 -21.34 -6.38
C PRO A 13 14.13 -22.22 -7.36
N GLU A 14 13.43 -23.24 -6.88
CA GLU A 14 12.82 -24.27 -7.73
C GLU A 14 11.57 -23.79 -8.48
N GLY A 15 10.94 -22.70 -8.03
CA GLY A 15 9.75 -22.13 -8.67
C GLY A 15 8.54 -23.08 -8.73
N ARG A 16 8.53 -24.15 -7.91
CA ARG A 16 7.46 -25.16 -7.88
C ARG A 16 6.48 -24.89 -6.74
N PHE A 17 5.19 -24.91 -7.06
CA PHE A 17 4.10 -24.63 -6.13
C PHE A 17 3.01 -25.71 -6.18
N GLU A 18 2.36 -25.93 -5.05
CA GLU A 18 1.21 -26.81 -4.89
C GLU A 18 -0.05 -25.97 -4.69
N ALA A 19 -1.16 -26.38 -5.31
CA ALA A 19 -2.46 -25.76 -5.14
C ALA A 19 -3.25 -26.51 -4.07
N LEU A 20 -3.48 -25.88 -2.92
CA LEU A 20 -4.27 -26.40 -1.82
C LEU A 20 -5.70 -25.83 -1.88
N ASN A 21 -6.67 -26.63 -1.43
CA ASN A 21 -8.07 -26.23 -1.31
C ASN A 21 -8.74 -25.76 -2.61
N ALA A 22 -8.18 -26.09 -3.77
CA ALA A 22 -8.78 -25.80 -5.07
C ALA A 22 -10.04 -26.66 -5.26
N PRO A 23 -11.24 -26.08 -5.45
CA PRO A 23 -12.43 -26.86 -5.75
C PRO A 23 -12.22 -27.72 -7.00
N MET A 24 -12.46 -29.02 -6.90
CA MET A 24 -12.27 -29.96 -8.00
C MET A 24 -13.57 -30.17 -8.76
N PHE A 25 -13.45 -30.27 -10.08
CA PHE A 25 -14.50 -30.75 -10.97
C PHE A 25 -14.25 -32.22 -11.28
N VAL A 26 -15.30 -33.02 -11.17
CA VAL A 26 -15.29 -34.44 -11.52
C VAL A 26 -16.42 -34.74 -12.50
N ASP A 27 -16.20 -35.71 -13.38
CA ASP A 27 -17.24 -36.18 -14.29
C ASP A 27 -18.26 -37.09 -13.58
N ARG A 28 -19.25 -37.58 -14.34
CA ARG A 28 -20.28 -38.49 -13.81
C ARG A 28 -19.75 -39.82 -13.31
N SER A 29 -18.53 -40.22 -13.71
CA SER A 29 -17.86 -41.42 -13.22
C SER A 29 -16.99 -41.15 -11.98
N GLY A 30 -16.92 -39.90 -11.51
CA GLY A 30 -16.10 -39.48 -10.39
C GLY A 30 -14.63 -39.24 -10.76
N ARG A 31 -14.28 -39.25 -12.06
CA ARG A 31 -12.92 -38.98 -12.52
C ARG A 31 -12.67 -37.48 -12.54
N TYR A 32 -11.47 -37.09 -12.11
CA TYR A 32 -10.99 -35.72 -12.17
C TYR A 32 -11.07 -35.14 -13.59
N SER A 33 -11.77 -34.01 -13.74
CA SER A 33 -11.91 -33.28 -15.00
C SER A 33 -11.27 -31.90 -14.95
N GLY A 34 -10.94 -31.38 -13.76
CA GLY A 34 -10.31 -30.08 -13.60
C GLY A 34 -10.40 -29.57 -12.16
N HIS A 35 -9.91 -28.36 -11.93
CA HIS A 35 -10.12 -27.63 -10.68
C HIS A 35 -10.24 -26.13 -10.95
N ASP A 36 -10.91 -25.42 -10.04
CA ASP A 36 -10.93 -23.97 -10.01
C ASP A 36 -9.67 -23.45 -9.30
N SER A 37 -8.65 -23.16 -10.11
CA SER A 37 -7.38 -22.61 -9.62
C SER A 37 -7.50 -21.20 -9.04
N SER A 38 -8.62 -20.52 -9.28
CA SER A 38 -8.83 -19.15 -8.83
C SER A 38 -9.21 -19.03 -7.36
N ARG A 39 -9.52 -20.16 -6.72
CA ARG A 39 -9.86 -20.30 -5.30
C ARG A 39 -8.83 -21.11 -4.53
N ALA A 40 -7.71 -21.45 -5.16
CA ALA A 40 -6.64 -22.22 -4.54
C ALA A 40 -5.76 -21.34 -3.65
N THR A 41 -5.26 -21.91 -2.57
CA THR A 41 -4.10 -21.39 -1.84
C THR A 41 -2.86 -22.03 -2.42
N TYR A 42 -1.88 -21.24 -2.84
CA TYR A 42 -0.62 -21.76 -3.36
C TYR A 42 0.43 -21.81 -2.27
N VAL A 43 1.15 -22.92 -2.17
CA VAL A 43 2.28 -23.09 -1.24
C VAL A 43 3.53 -23.52 -2.00
N CYS A 44 4.70 -23.10 -1.52
CA CYS A 44 5.98 -23.56 -2.07
C CYS A 44 6.13 -25.07 -1.84
N ALA A 45 6.39 -25.84 -2.90
CA ALA A 45 6.53 -27.29 -2.81
C ALA A 45 7.80 -27.74 -2.04
N VAL A 46 8.69 -26.80 -1.68
CA VAL A 46 9.95 -27.06 -0.98
C VAL A 46 9.83 -26.73 0.49
N CYS A 47 9.46 -25.49 0.84
CA CYS A 47 9.39 -25.03 2.22
C CYS A 47 7.96 -24.91 2.78
N GLN A 48 6.93 -25.23 2.00
CA GLN A 48 5.51 -25.20 2.38
C GLN A 48 4.98 -23.83 2.85
N SER A 49 5.76 -22.76 2.66
CA SER A 49 5.31 -21.40 2.91
C SER A 49 4.29 -20.97 1.86
N VAL A 50 3.29 -20.19 2.29
CA VAL A 50 2.26 -19.63 1.40
C VAL A 50 2.93 -18.72 0.38
N ALA A 51 2.65 -18.98 -0.90
CA ALA A 51 3.18 -18.20 -2.01
C ALA A 51 2.49 -16.85 -2.11
N VAL A 52 3.24 -15.84 -2.54
CA VAL A 52 2.72 -14.50 -2.80
C VAL A 52 2.50 -14.35 -4.30
N ASP A 53 1.30 -13.94 -4.71
CA ASP A 53 1.09 -13.46 -6.09
C ASP A 53 1.57 -12.01 -6.19
N VAL A 54 2.82 -11.81 -6.63
CA VAL A 54 3.44 -10.48 -6.68
C VAL A 54 2.75 -9.56 -7.69
N ALA A 55 2.13 -10.13 -8.74
CA ALA A 55 1.35 -9.34 -9.69
C ALA A 55 0.05 -8.85 -9.06
N ALA A 56 -0.60 -9.68 -8.22
CA ALA A 56 -1.76 -9.25 -7.45
C ALA A 56 -1.38 -8.20 -6.39
N ALA A 57 -0.26 -8.39 -5.70
CA ALA A 57 0.27 -7.41 -4.75
C ALA A 57 0.54 -6.06 -5.42
N ALA A 58 1.20 -6.04 -6.57
CA ALA A 58 1.46 -4.81 -7.32
C ALA A 58 0.16 -4.08 -7.73
N ARG A 59 -0.85 -4.81 -8.19
CA ARG A 59 -2.17 -4.22 -8.51
C ARG A 59 -2.85 -3.64 -7.27
N GLU A 60 -2.74 -4.30 -6.13
CA GLU A 60 -3.30 -3.81 -4.87
C GLU A 60 -2.56 -2.57 -4.38
N MET A 61 -1.23 -2.56 -4.43
CA MET A 61 -0.41 -1.39 -4.09
C MET A 61 -0.75 -0.20 -5.00
N GLN A 62 -0.96 -0.44 -6.30
CA GLN A 62 -1.37 0.62 -7.22
C GLN A 62 -2.75 1.19 -6.87
N ARG A 63 -3.71 0.33 -6.49
CA ARG A 63 -5.04 0.79 -6.04
C ARG A 63 -4.98 1.62 -4.76
N ARG A 64 -4.09 1.26 -3.82
CA ARG A 64 -3.86 2.03 -2.59
C ARG A 64 -3.05 3.29 -2.81
N GLY A 65 -2.15 3.32 -3.81
CA GLY A 65 -1.35 4.49 -4.15
C GLY A 65 -2.17 5.71 -4.57
N ASP A 66 -3.44 5.52 -4.94
CA ASP A 66 -4.39 6.60 -5.21
C ASP A 66 -4.98 7.22 -3.92
N GLU A 67 -4.75 6.64 -2.74
CA GLU A 67 -4.95 7.33 -1.45
C GLU A 67 -3.83 8.38 -1.32
N ARG A 68 -4.12 9.62 -1.72
CA ARG A 68 -3.18 10.73 -1.63
C ARG A 68 -2.68 10.85 -0.19
N VAL A 69 -1.42 10.47 0.03
CA VAL A 69 -0.72 10.75 1.30
C VAL A 69 -0.61 12.26 1.43
N VAL A 70 -1.46 12.85 2.27
CA VAL A 70 -1.38 14.26 2.61
C VAL A 70 -0.12 14.45 3.43
N THR A 71 0.85 15.20 2.94
CA THR A 71 2.04 15.56 3.73
C THR A 71 1.85 16.92 4.39
N LEU A 72 2.35 17.06 5.60
CA LEU A 72 2.38 18.31 6.35
C LEU A 72 3.77 18.95 6.23
N THR A 73 3.83 20.27 6.26
CA THR A 73 5.08 21.02 6.34
C THR A 73 5.12 21.79 7.67
N CYS A 74 6.18 21.60 8.46
CA CYS A 74 6.38 22.40 9.67
C CYS A 74 6.56 23.88 9.30
N PRO A 75 5.74 24.80 9.82
CA PRO A 75 5.83 26.23 9.47
C PRO A 75 7.11 26.91 9.98
N ALA A 76 7.76 26.35 11.00
CA ALA A 76 8.97 26.95 11.59
C ALA A 76 10.27 26.55 10.89
N CYS A 77 10.40 25.30 10.42
CA CYS A 77 11.66 24.77 9.87
C CYS A 77 11.53 24.13 8.49
N GLY A 78 10.32 24.04 7.93
CA GLY A 78 10.06 23.48 6.60
C GLY A 78 10.17 21.96 6.51
N MET A 79 10.35 21.24 7.63
CA MET A 79 10.38 19.78 7.63
C MET A 79 9.06 19.19 7.15
N ARG A 80 9.13 18.27 6.19
CA ARG A 80 7.97 17.48 5.74
C ARG A 80 7.69 16.33 6.69
N LEU A 81 6.44 16.18 7.05
CA LEU A 81 5.93 15.24 8.05
C LEU A 81 4.76 14.46 7.46
N LEU A 82 4.57 13.24 7.96
CA LEU A 82 3.33 12.51 7.75
C LEU A 82 2.32 12.91 8.84
N PRO A 83 1.01 12.94 8.54
CA PRO A 83 -0.03 13.10 9.54
C PRO A 83 0.07 11.96 10.57
N PRO A 84 -0.28 12.22 11.84
CA PRO A 84 -0.31 11.17 12.85
C PRO A 84 -1.27 10.06 12.43
N GLU A 85 -0.75 8.83 12.34
CA GLU A 85 -1.55 7.63 12.00
C GLU A 85 -2.36 7.14 13.21
N ASP A 86 -1.85 7.37 14.42
CA ASP A 86 -2.41 6.84 15.68
C ASP A 86 -3.66 7.60 16.17
N ASP A 87 -3.81 8.87 15.77
CA ASP A 87 -5.00 9.68 16.08
C ASP A 87 -5.33 10.61 14.90
N PRO A 88 -6.22 10.17 13.98
CA PRO A 88 -6.64 10.98 12.83
C PRO A 88 -7.46 12.22 13.21
N LEU A 89 -7.82 12.39 14.49
CA LEU A 89 -8.48 13.59 15.03
C LEU A 89 -7.50 14.53 15.76
N ALA A 90 -6.21 14.19 15.82
CA ALA A 90 -5.21 15.05 16.42
C ALA A 90 -5.19 16.41 15.71
N SER A 91 -5.57 17.47 16.43
CA SER A 91 -5.62 18.83 15.88
C SER A 91 -4.28 19.57 15.98
N LEU A 92 -3.30 19.01 16.70
CA LEU A 92 -1.99 19.62 16.99
C LEU A 92 -0.87 18.58 16.84
N ILE A 93 0.23 18.99 16.22
CA ILE A 93 1.41 18.14 15.95
C ILE A 93 2.67 18.86 16.44
N GLU A 94 3.64 18.09 16.94
CA GLU A 94 4.96 18.58 17.33
C GLU A 94 6.01 18.18 16.30
N CYS A 95 6.78 19.15 15.80
CA CYS A 95 7.84 18.90 14.84
C CYS A 95 9.02 18.20 15.52
N PRO A 96 9.46 17.02 15.07
CA PRO A 96 10.58 16.29 15.67
C PRO A 96 11.95 16.96 15.47
N ALA A 97 12.07 17.95 14.59
CA ALA A 97 13.34 18.63 14.31
C ALA A 97 13.53 19.95 15.07
N CYS A 98 12.44 20.68 15.33
CA CYS A 98 12.51 22.00 15.96
C CYS A 98 11.53 22.16 17.12
N GLU A 99 10.86 21.07 17.53
CA GLU A 99 9.94 20.98 18.68
C GLU A 99 8.75 21.96 18.61
N THR A 100 8.55 22.59 17.46
CA THR A 100 7.44 23.52 17.24
C THR A 100 6.13 22.75 17.20
N ARG A 101 5.16 23.23 17.98
CA ARG A 101 3.78 22.73 17.98
C ARG A 101 2.91 23.58 17.07
N PHE A 102 2.21 22.95 16.13
CA PHE A 102 1.39 23.63 15.13
C PHE A 102 0.15 22.80 14.78
N GLY A 103 -0.86 23.45 14.18
CA GLY A 103 -2.10 22.79 13.78
C GLY A 103 -1.95 21.98 12.50
N VAL A 104 -2.74 20.92 12.32
CA VAL A 104 -2.73 20.12 11.08
C VAL A 104 -3.11 20.97 9.86
N GLU A 105 -4.10 21.86 10.02
CA GLU A 105 -4.52 22.79 8.97
C GLU A 105 -3.39 23.75 8.57
N GLU A 106 -2.61 24.24 9.55
CA GLU A 106 -1.46 25.11 9.31
C GLU A 106 -0.35 24.38 8.54
N GLY A 107 -0.13 23.10 8.84
CA GLY A 107 0.84 22.26 8.12
C GLY A 107 0.40 21.82 6.73
N THR A 108 -0.91 21.80 6.44
CA THR A 108 -1.47 21.42 5.12
C THR A 108 -1.65 22.61 4.19
N ALA A 109 -1.80 23.83 4.72
CA ALA A 109 -2.14 25.04 3.95
C ALA A 109 -1.14 25.36 2.82
N HIS A 110 0.14 24.97 2.94
CA HIS A 110 1.14 25.19 1.89
C HIS A 110 0.97 24.33 0.63
N LEU A 111 0.01 23.40 0.59
CA LEU A 111 -0.36 22.69 -0.64
C LEU A 111 -1.37 23.47 -1.51
N HIS A 112 -1.99 24.51 -0.97
CA HIS A 112 -2.73 25.50 -1.74
C HIS A 112 -1.82 26.72 -1.93
N GLY A 113 -1.07 26.73 -3.02
CA GLY A 113 -0.27 27.89 -3.39
C GLY A 113 -1.15 29.14 -3.45
N GLU A 114 -0.98 30.04 -2.49
CA GLU A 114 -1.42 31.41 -2.67
C GLU A 114 -0.52 32.03 -3.74
N PRO A 115 -1.06 32.55 -4.84
CA PRO A 115 -0.26 33.36 -5.75
C PRO A 115 0.06 34.65 -5.00
N GLY A 116 1.32 34.78 -4.58
CA GLY A 116 1.87 36.04 -4.12
C GLY A 116 1.66 37.10 -5.20
N GLY A 117 0.76 38.04 -4.93
CA GLY A 117 0.61 39.28 -5.68
C GLY A 117 1.51 40.33 -5.06
N GLU A 118 2.66 40.53 -5.69
CA GLU A 118 3.66 41.54 -5.44
C GLU A 118 3.10 42.98 -5.33
N ASP A 119 3.79 43.72 -4.46
CA ASP A 119 4.16 45.13 -4.56
C ASP A 119 3.15 46.24 -4.24
N ALA A 120 3.34 46.75 -3.03
CA ALA A 120 3.27 48.17 -2.74
C ALA A 120 4.12 48.99 -3.73
N ALA A 121 3.51 50.03 -4.30
CA ALA A 121 4.24 51.16 -4.89
C ALA A 121 3.84 52.45 -4.16
N PRO A 122 4.80 53.28 -3.72
CA PRO A 122 4.52 54.64 -3.26
C PRO A 122 4.67 55.64 -4.40
N HIS A 123 3.75 56.60 -4.50
CA HIS A 123 4.00 57.98 -4.93
C HIS A 123 2.88 58.90 -4.43
#